data_AF-A0A7V9D8C8-F1
#
_entry.id   AF-A0A7V9D8C8-F1
#
_cell.length_a   1.000
_cell.length_b   1.000
_cell.length_c   1.000
_cell.angle_alpha   90.00
_cell.angle_beta   90.00
_cell.angle_gamma   90.00
#
_symmetry.space_group_name_H-M   'P 1'
#
loop_
_entity.id
_entity.type
_entity.pdbx_description
1 polymer ?
#
loop_
_entity_poly.entity_id
_entity_poly.type
_entity_poly.pdbx_seq_one_letter_code
_entity_poly.pdbx_strand_id
1 'polypeptide(L)'
;MKRITLTAVLIILALGACSARSRDQVPTSKGAPAPGQDVFPVIASSEIVVGDNRLQIGLIDTNDAPVRSPKTALQVAFVGPDVQKPSSETTMSFLWTIKPVQGLWVGRSHF
;
A
#
# COMPACT_ATOMS: atom_id res chain seq x y z
N MET A 1 -11.05 -49.02 25.53
CA MET A 1 -10.47 -48.82 24.17
C MET A 1 -11.02 -47.57 23.46
N LYS A 2 -12.33 -47.28 23.47
CA LYS A 2 -12.93 -46.07 22.82
C LYS A 2 -12.45 -44.70 23.34
N ARG A 3 -12.02 -44.60 24.62
CA ARG A 3 -11.59 -43.32 25.22
C ARG A 3 -10.19 -42.88 24.76
N ILE A 4 -9.30 -43.83 24.47
CA ILE A 4 -7.91 -43.54 24.03
C ILE A 4 -7.91 -43.01 22.59
N THR A 5 -8.83 -43.50 21.75
CA THR A 5 -9.00 -43.05 20.37
C THR A 5 -9.49 -41.60 20.28
N LEU A 6 -10.32 -41.16 21.22
CA LEU A 6 -10.87 -39.80 21.23
C LEU A 6 -9.81 -38.76 21.60
N THR A 7 -8.93 -39.08 22.56
CA THR A 7 -7.86 -38.18 23.00
C THR A 7 -6.77 -38.02 21.93
N ALA A 8 -6.46 -39.09 21.20
CA ALA A 8 -5.49 -39.05 20.11
C ALA A 8 -5.96 -38.15 18.94
N VAL A 9 -7.25 -38.20 18.59
CA VAL A 9 -7.82 -37.35 17.53
C VAL A 9 -7.79 -35.87 17.91
N LEU A 10 -8.07 -35.54 19.17
CA LEU A 10 -8.06 -34.15 19.65
C LEU A 10 -6.65 -33.52 19.63
N ILE A 11 -5.61 -34.30 19.92
CA ILE A 11 -4.22 -33.85 19.88
C ILE A 11 -3.76 -33.59 18.44
N ILE A 12 -4.18 -34.44 17.48
CA ILE A 12 -3.86 -34.27 16.06
C ILE A 12 -4.52 -33.01 15.49
N LEU A 13 -5.75 -32.71 15.89
CA LEU A 13 -6.46 -31.48 15.50
C LEU A 13 -5.82 -30.20 16.09
N ALA A 14 -5.32 -30.25 17.32
CA ALA A 14 -4.66 -29.11 17.96
C ALA A 14 -3.32 -28.74 17.31
N LEU A 15 -2.56 -29.73 16.81
CA LEU A 15 -1.27 -29.52 16.15
C LEU A 15 -1.40 -28.93 14.73
N GLY A 16 -2.55 -29.11 14.06
CA GLY A 16 -2.82 -28.53 12.75
C GLY A 16 -3.15 -27.03 12.78
N ALA A 17 -3.66 -26.53 13.90
CA ALA A 17 -4.13 -25.14 14.03
C ALA A 17 -2.98 -24.11 14.13
N CYS A 18 -1.81 -24.51 14.64
CA CYS A 18 -0.65 -23.61 14.79
C CYS A 18 0.18 -23.45 13.51
N SER A 19 -0.05 -24.25 12.48
CA SER A 19 0.66 -24.14 11.19
C SER A 19 -0.05 -23.24 10.18
N ALA A 20 -1.19 -22.65 10.53
CA ALA A 20 -1.81 -21.58 9.76
C ALA A 20 -1.03 -20.27 9.95
N ARG A 21 0.23 -20.24 9.50
CA ARG A 21 0.87 -18.97 9.16
C ARG A 21 0.00 -18.34 8.09
N SER A 22 -0.68 -17.25 8.44
CA SER A 22 -1.21 -16.30 7.47
C SER A 22 -0.13 -16.11 6.42
N ARG A 23 -0.39 -16.66 5.23
CA ARG A 23 0.51 -16.53 4.10
C ARG A 23 0.43 -15.06 3.76
N ASP A 24 1.34 -14.26 4.30
CA ASP A 24 1.54 -12.89 3.87
C ASP A 24 1.72 -12.98 2.36
N GLN A 25 0.65 -12.63 1.63
CA GLN A 25 0.62 -12.74 0.19
C GLN A 25 1.74 -11.83 -0.31
N VAL A 26 2.77 -12.47 -0.85
CA VAL A 26 3.90 -11.82 -1.50
C VAL A 26 3.34 -10.72 -2.41
N PRO A 27 3.77 -9.45 -2.26
CA PRO A 27 3.33 -8.38 -3.13
C PRO A 27 3.51 -8.80 -4.59
N THR A 28 2.41 -8.98 -5.30
CA THR A 28 2.47 -9.34 -6.72
C THR A 28 2.87 -8.09 -7.50
N SER A 29 3.72 -8.23 -8.52
CA SER A 29 4.00 -7.13 -9.46
C SER A 29 2.85 -6.87 -10.43
N LYS A 30 1.76 -7.65 -10.40
CA LYS A 30 0.62 -7.43 -11.28
C LYS A 30 0.00 -6.08 -10.96
N GLY A 31 0.05 -5.18 -11.94
CA GLY A 31 -0.46 -3.81 -11.84
C GLY A 31 0.53 -2.79 -11.30
N ALA A 32 1.83 -3.12 -11.26
CA ALA A 32 2.86 -2.09 -11.34
C ALA A 32 2.86 -1.50 -12.76
N PRO A 33 3.16 -0.20 -12.93
CA PRO A 33 3.36 0.37 -14.26
C PRO A 33 4.58 -0.28 -14.91
N ALA A 34 4.51 -0.56 -16.21
CA ALA A 34 5.67 -0.98 -16.97
C ALA A 34 6.68 0.19 -17.10
N PRO A 35 7.99 -0.08 -17.29
CA PRO A 35 8.94 0.97 -17.62
C PRO A 35 8.48 1.76 -18.85
N GLY A 36 8.42 3.10 -18.73
CA GLY A 36 7.95 3.99 -19.80
C GLY A 36 6.43 4.10 -19.93
N GLN A 37 5.65 3.46 -19.06
CA GLN A 37 4.20 3.66 -18.99
C GLN A 37 3.89 4.99 -18.29
N ASP A 38 3.03 5.80 -18.90
CA ASP A 38 2.54 7.02 -18.28
C ASP A 38 1.61 6.71 -17.11
N VAL A 39 1.79 7.45 -16.01
CA VAL A 39 0.94 7.42 -14.83
C VAL A 39 0.70 8.83 -14.33
N PHE A 40 -0.51 9.06 -13.83
CA PHE A 40 -0.97 10.38 -13.40
C PHE A 40 -1.30 10.37 -11.91
N PRO A 41 -0.83 11.37 -11.13
CA PRO A 41 -1.16 11.47 -9.73
C PRO A 41 -2.57 12.05 -9.53
N VAL A 42 -3.32 11.45 -8.63
CA VAL A 42 -4.63 11.95 -8.16
C VAL A 42 -4.49 12.26 -6.69
N ILE A 43 -4.59 13.54 -6.32
CA ILE A 43 -4.57 13.95 -4.91
C ILE A 43 -5.91 13.56 -4.28
N ALA A 44 -5.87 12.67 -3.30
CA ALA A 44 -7.04 12.18 -2.57
C ALA A 44 -7.23 12.89 -1.21
N SER A 45 -6.28 13.73 -0.80
CA SER A 45 -6.41 14.58 0.39
C SER A 45 -7.29 15.79 0.11
N SER A 46 -8.27 16.03 0.98
CA SER A 46 -9.22 17.14 0.86
C SER A 46 -8.84 18.39 1.66
N GLU A 47 -7.87 18.31 2.58
CA GLU A 47 -7.43 19.45 3.38
C GLU A 47 -5.90 19.47 3.47
N ILE A 48 -5.33 20.61 3.09
CA ILE A 48 -3.90 20.90 3.07
C ILE A 48 -3.76 22.24 3.81
N VAL A 49 -3.15 22.23 4.99
CA VAL A 49 -3.02 23.39 5.89
C VAL A 49 -1.57 23.84 6.00
N VAL A 50 -1.30 25.05 6.51
CA VAL A 50 0.08 25.41 6.90
C VAL A 50 0.51 24.56 8.10
N GLY A 51 1.67 23.91 8.02
CA GLY A 51 2.22 23.01 9.04
C GLY A 51 2.27 21.54 8.60
N ASP A 52 2.00 20.63 9.54
CA ASP A 52 2.10 19.19 9.31
C ASP A 52 0.88 18.64 8.56
N ASN A 53 1.13 18.00 7.43
CA ASN A 53 0.09 17.47 6.57
C ASN A 53 0.26 15.98 6.33
N ARG A 54 -0.87 15.25 6.37
CA ARG A 54 -0.92 13.86 5.90
C ARG A 54 -1.52 13.85 4.50
N LEU A 55 -0.72 13.40 3.55
CA LEU A 55 -1.07 13.41 2.14
C LEU A 55 -1.44 12.02 1.67
N GLN A 56 -2.43 11.93 0.80
CA GLN A 56 -2.88 10.71 0.15
C GLN A 56 -2.93 10.94 -1.36
N ILE A 57 -2.22 10.10 -2.10
CA ILE A 57 -2.11 10.22 -3.55
C ILE A 57 -2.42 8.86 -4.18
N GLY A 58 -3.36 8.83 -5.11
CA GLY A 58 -3.57 7.71 -6.03
C GLY A 58 -2.71 7.89 -7.27
N LEU A 59 -2.40 6.79 -7.95
CA LEU A 59 -1.81 6.81 -9.28
C LEU A 59 -2.78 6.09 -10.22
N ILE A 60 -3.04 6.68 -11.39
CA ILE A 60 -3.87 6.09 -12.45
C ILE A 60 -3.08 6.03 -13.76
N ASP A 61 -3.44 5.12 -14.66
CA ASP A 61 -2.88 5.04 -16.01
C ASP A 61 -3.69 5.86 -17.03
N THR A 62 -3.33 5.77 -18.31
CA THR A 62 -4.01 6.46 -19.42
C THR A 62 -5.45 6.02 -19.67
N ASN A 63 -5.91 4.92 -19.06
CA ASN A 63 -7.29 4.44 -19.12
C ASN A 63 -8.03 4.69 -17.80
N ASP A 64 -7.53 5.60 -16.96
CA ASP A 64 -8.03 5.90 -15.61
C ASP A 64 -8.02 4.68 -14.66
N ALA A 65 -7.23 3.64 -14.96
CA ALA A 65 -7.14 2.47 -14.12
C ALA A 65 -6.15 2.69 -12.96
N PRO A 66 -6.49 2.32 -11.71
CA PRO A 66 -5.58 2.49 -10.58
C PRO A 66 -4.32 1.63 -10.70
N VAL A 67 -3.17 2.21 -10.38
CA VAL A 67 -1.93 1.47 -10.14
C VAL A 67 -2.10 0.67 -8.84
N ARG A 68 -1.83 -0.63 -8.90
CA ARG A 68 -2.19 -1.60 -7.86
C ARG A 68 -1.01 -2.45 -7.41
N SER A 69 0.15 -1.81 -7.22
CA SER A 69 1.38 -2.49 -6.81
C SER A 69 2.10 -1.77 -5.67
N PRO A 70 2.33 -2.44 -4.52
CA PRO A 70 3.16 -1.92 -3.43
C PRO A 70 4.63 -1.77 -3.81
N LYS A 71 5.06 -2.34 -4.95
CA LYS A 71 6.46 -2.27 -5.42
C LYS A 71 6.77 -0.96 -6.14
N THR A 72 5.75 -0.16 -6.47
CA THR A 72 5.96 1.15 -7.07
C THR A 72 6.28 2.14 -5.95
N ALA A 73 7.53 2.63 -5.95
CA ALA A 73 7.96 3.69 -5.05
C ALA A 73 7.43 5.04 -5.54
N LEU A 74 6.96 5.88 -4.62
CA LEU A 74 6.54 7.25 -4.92
C LEU A 74 7.29 8.22 -4.01
N GLN A 75 7.96 9.20 -4.61
CA GLN A 75 8.57 10.33 -3.94
C GLN A 75 7.91 11.61 -4.45
N VAL A 76 7.60 12.52 -3.53
CA VAL A 76 6.88 13.75 -3.84
C VAL A 76 7.66 14.92 -3.30
N ALA A 77 7.83 15.94 -4.14
CA ALA A 77 8.46 17.20 -3.82
C ALA A 77 7.41 18.32 -3.96
N PHE A 78 7.35 19.21 -2.98
CA PHE A 78 6.49 20.40 -2.97
C PHE A 78 7.33 21.59 -3.38
N VAL A 79 6.93 22.27 -4.44
CA VAL A 79 7.63 23.44 -4.98
C VAL A 79 6.68 24.63 -4.88
N GLY A 80 7.11 25.67 -4.19
CA GLY A 80 6.34 26.91 -4.11
C GLY A 80 6.36 27.70 -5.42
N PRO A 81 5.54 28.74 -5.55
CA PRO A 81 5.63 29.66 -6.67
C PRO A 81 7.02 30.31 -6.71
N ASP A 82 7.61 30.41 -7.91
CA ASP A 82 8.89 31.08 -8.19
C ASP A 82 10.15 30.49 -7.53
N VAL A 83 10.06 29.30 -6.95
CA VAL A 83 11.22 28.61 -6.34
C VAL A 83 11.66 27.44 -7.22
N GLN A 84 12.97 27.30 -7.46
CA GLN A 84 13.51 26.15 -8.21
C GLN A 84 13.76 24.92 -7.32
N LYS A 85 13.85 25.12 -5.99
CA LYS A 85 14.11 24.05 -5.03
C LYS A 85 12.83 23.69 -4.29
N PRO A 86 12.59 22.39 -4.03
CA PRO A 86 11.47 21.97 -3.20
C PRO A 86 11.54 22.57 -1.80
N SER A 87 10.42 23.06 -1.29
CA SER A 87 10.28 23.48 0.11
C SER A 87 10.18 22.29 1.06
N SER A 88 9.69 21.15 0.55
CA SER A 88 9.61 19.88 1.28
C SER A 88 9.60 18.70 0.32
N GLU A 89 10.13 17.56 0.75
CA GLU A 89 10.10 16.30 0.02
C GLU A 89 9.73 15.16 0.96
N THR A 90 9.00 14.17 0.47
CA THR A 90 8.70 12.95 1.23
C THR A 90 8.62 11.72 0.34
N THR A 91 9.18 10.62 0.83
CA THR A 91 8.88 9.29 0.30
C THR A 91 7.55 8.83 0.87
N MET A 92 6.67 8.32 0.00
CA MET A 92 5.33 7.88 0.37
C MET A 92 5.30 6.36 0.57
N SER A 93 4.50 5.91 1.54
CA SER A 93 4.26 4.49 1.81
C SER A 93 2.98 4.03 1.14
N PHE A 94 3.01 2.87 0.48
CA PHE A 94 1.82 2.30 -0.12
C PHE A 94 0.86 1.74 0.94
N LEU A 95 -0.40 2.14 0.87
CA LEU A 95 -1.51 1.67 1.69
C LEU A 95 -2.56 1.04 0.79
N TRP A 96 -2.89 -0.22 1.04
CA TRP A 96 -4.05 -0.84 0.40
C TRP A 96 -5.34 -0.20 0.90
N THR A 97 -6.17 0.27 -0.03
CA THR A 97 -7.56 0.67 0.27
C THR A 97 -8.52 -0.48 -0.01
N ILE A 98 -8.28 -1.24 -1.11
CA ILE A 98 -8.98 -2.49 -1.44
C ILE A 98 -7.96 -3.48 -2.01
N LYS A 99 -7.66 -4.58 -1.31
CA LYS A 99 -6.73 -5.61 -1.80
C LYS A 99 -7.40 -6.52 -2.85
N PRO A 100 -6.74 -6.87 -3.99
CA PRO A 100 -5.52 -6.30 -4.59
C PRO A 100 -5.86 -5.27 -5.70
N VAL A 101 -6.97 -4.56 -5.56
CA VAL A 101 -7.59 -3.77 -6.62
C VAL A 101 -7.04 -2.34 -6.65
N GLN A 102 -6.90 -1.72 -5.48
CA GLN A 102 -6.62 -0.29 -5.36
C GLN A 102 -5.85 0.02 -4.08
N GLY A 103 -4.93 0.97 -4.18
CA GLY A 103 -4.24 1.54 -3.04
C GLY A 103 -3.95 3.02 -3.24
N LEU A 104 -3.44 3.63 -2.18
CA LEU A 104 -3.00 5.01 -2.14
C LEU A 104 -1.60 5.05 -1.55
N TRP A 105 -0.81 6.03 -1.97
CA TRP A 105 0.45 6.38 -1.34
C TRP A 105 0.20 7.42 -0.28
N VAL A 106 0.68 7.17 0.93
CA VAL A 106 0.48 8.01 2.10
C VAL A 106 1.82 8.47 2.63
N GLY A 107 1.95 9.76 2.92
CA GLY A 107 3.13 10.31 3.55
C GLY A 107 2.82 11.58 4.31
N ARG A 108 3.86 12.17 4.87
CA ARG A 108 3.78 13.38 5.67
C ARG A 108 4.74 14.42 5.14
N SER A 109 4.30 15.67 5.15
CA SER A 109 5.10 16.81 4.72
C SER A 109 4.78 18.00 5.61
N HIS A 110 5.78 18.85 5.84
CA HIS A 110 5.65 20.10 6.57
C HIS A 110 5.93 21.25 5.61
N PHE A 111 5.07 22.26 5.57
CA PHE A 111 5.24 23.47 4.75
C PHE A 111 4.57 24.69 5.37
#